data_AF-A0A0C2D995-F1
#
_entry.id   AF-A0A0C2D995-F1
#
_cell.length_a   1.000
_cell.length_b   1.000
_cell.length_c   1.000
_cell.angle_alpha   90.00
_cell.angle_beta   90.00
_cell.angle_gamma   90.00
#
_symmetry.space_group_name_H-M   'P 1'
#
loop_
_entity.id
_entity.type
_entity.pdbx_description
1 polymer ?
#
loop_
_entity_poly.entity_id
_entity_poly.type
_entity_poly.pdbx_seq_one_letter_code
_entity_poly.pdbx_strand_id
1 'polypeptide(L)'
;MTVCKVFGKENGGPDSPDLLFNNMKEAFDNEALIVAAIAANTKDEIEQTLDCGLVKGHAYAVTAVKYVELDAKSSTFSSLFGHHDRIRMIRLQNPWGEKEWNGPWSDDSKEWEQVTESQKNSLGITVDEDGEFWMPWYSFVQYFTDISVCQLFNTKIFSTSRRYHEEVFYGEWTTNGVKSGAPDDFAGGCLNFSATFCNNPQFLLSVYQPGEIMFALTQKEPNEGTKRRDPYVTIGIHVMKVENNRLHRIHQGPSSPRRIL
;
A
#
# COMPACT_ATOMS: atom_id res chain seq x y z
N MET A 1 -0.70 -5.64 -13.33
CA MET A 1 -1.65 -5.54 -12.20
C MET A 1 -1.13 -4.55 -11.17
N THR A 2 -1.98 -3.69 -10.61
CA THR A 2 -1.62 -2.82 -9.48
C THR A 2 -2.26 -3.37 -8.22
N VAL A 3 -1.50 -3.53 -7.14
CA VAL A 3 -2.06 -3.91 -5.84
C VAL A 3 -1.96 -2.73 -4.90
N CYS A 4 -3.13 -2.28 -4.44
CA CYS A 4 -3.25 -1.24 -3.44
C CYS A 4 -3.33 -1.88 -2.05
N LYS A 5 -2.32 -1.64 -1.21
CA LYS A 5 -2.41 -1.92 0.21
C LYS A 5 -2.79 -0.63 0.93
N VAL A 6 -3.93 -0.65 1.60
CA VAL A 6 -4.37 0.45 2.47
C VAL A 6 -3.92 0.12 3.88
N PHE A 7 -3.09 0.98 4.46
CA PHE A 7 -2.74 0.90 5.88
C PHE A 7 -3.64 1.87 6.63
N GLY A 8 -4.62 1.33 7.36
CA GLY A 8 -5.40 2.07 8.35
C GLY A 8 -4.84 1.83 9.75
N LYS A 9 -5.00 2.79 10.66
CA LYS A 9 -4.81 2.58 12.10
C LYS A 9 -5.91 1.63 12.62
N GLU A 10 -5.77 0.33 12.40
CA GLU A 10 -6.59 -0.65 13.11
C GLU A 10 -6.06 -0.81 14.54
N ASN A 11 -6.96 -0.67 15.51
CA ASN A 11 -6.67 -0.90 16.92
C ASN A 11 -6.25 -2.37 17.14
N GLY A 12 -4.94 -2.63 17.26
CA GLY A 12 -4.45 -3.86 17.90
C GLY A 12 -3.44 -4.75 17.16
N GLY A 13 -2.75 -4.28 16.11
CA GLY A 13 -1.59 -4.99 15.52
C GLY A 13 -0.25 -4.34 15.89
N PRO A 14 0.84 -5.10 16.13
CA PRO A 14 2.14 -4.55 16.50
C PRO A 14 2.95 -4.13 15.27
N ASP A 15 2.41 -3.26 14.42
CA ASP A 15 3.26 -2.59 13.43
C ASP A 15 3.87 -1.39 14.14
N SER A 16 5.04 -1.60 14.74
CA SER A 16 5.80 -0.49 15.34
C SER A 16 6.00 0.59 14.26
N PRO A 17 6.01 1.88 14.63
CA PRO A 17 6.31 2.96 13.69
C PRO A 17 7.60 2.74 12.89
N ASP A 18 8.53 1.96 13.42
CA ASP A 18 9.77 1.55 12.75
C ASP A 18 9.53 0.53 11.62
N LEU A 19 8.70 -0.49 11.86
CA LEU A 19 8.35 -1.47 10.83
C LEU A 19 7.58 -0.79 9.68
N LEU A 20 6.63 0.09 10.01
CA LEU A 20 5.88 0.85 9.00
C LEU A 20 6.81 1.72 8.15
N PHE A 21 7.78 2.42 8.77
CA PHE A 21 8.76 3.20 8.02
C PHE A 21 9.56 2.32 7.05
N ASN A 22 10.07 1.18 7.52
CA ASN A 22 10.87 0.29 6.69
C ASN A 22 10.05 -0.25 5.52
N ASN A 23 8.80 -0.65 5.74
CA ASN A 23 7.89 -1.11 4.70
C ASN A 23 7.58 0.00 3.67
N MET A 24 7.37 1.24 4.14
CA MET A 24 7.13 2.40 3.28
C MET A 24 8.35 2.74 2.43
N LYS A 25 9.53 2.69 3.05
CA LYS A 25 10.80 2.90 2.36
C LYS A 25 11.02 1.82 1.30
N GLU A 26 10.84 0.55 1.65
CA GLU A 26 10.99 -0.57 0.71
C GLU A 26 9.99 -0.47 -0.45
N ALA A 27 8.73 -0.14 -0.19
CA ALA A 27 7.74 0.07 -1.23
C ALA A 27 8.16 1.21 -2.17
N PHE A 28 8.59 2.35 -1.61
CA PHE A 28 9.06 3.50 -2.38
C PHE A 28 10.31 3.17 -3.22
N ASP A 29 11.31 2.50 -2.64
CA ASP A 29 12.52 2.06 -3.33
C ASP A 29 12.21 1.07 -4.47
N ASN A 30 11.11 0.31 -4.34
CA ASN A 30 10.58 -0.57 -5.39
C ASN A 30 9.59 0.15 -6.33
N GLU A 31 9.69 1.47 -6.47
CA GLU A 31 8.91 2.29 -7.41
C GLU A 31 7.39 2.25 -7.17
N ALA A 32 6.94 1.98 -5.94
CA ALA A 32 5.53 2.09 -5.60
C ALA A 32 5.07 3.56 -5.66
N LEU A 33 3.86 3.77 -6.17
CA LEU A 33 3.17 5.05 -6.03
C LEU A 33 2.53 5.09 -4.65
N ILE A 34 2.84 6.12 -3.88
CA ILE A 34 2.39 6.22 -2.49
C ILE A 34 1.63 7.53 -2.32
N VAL A 35 0.43 7.43 -1.74
CA VAL A 35 -0.42 8.56 -1.41
C VAL A 35 -0.77 8.48 0.07
N ALA A 36 -0.74 9.63 0.75
CA ALA A 36 -1.15 9.75 2.14
C ALA A 36 -2.29 10.77 2.27
N ALA A 37 -3.14 10.61 3.28
CA ALA A 37 -4.22 11.55 3.56
C ALA A 37 -4.44 11.72 5.05
N ILE A 38 -5.07 12.84 5.40
CA ILE A 38 -5.56 13.14 6.75
C ILE A 38 -7.09 13.06 6.69
N ALA A 39 -7.69 12.18 7.47
CA ALA A 39 -9.13 11.96 7.46
C ALA A 39 -9.90 13.21 7.93
N ALA A 40 -10.92 13.58 7.16
CA ALA A 40 -11.95 14.52 7.59
C ALA A 40 -13.11 13.73 8.20
N ASN A 41 -13.50 14.06 9.44
CA ASN A 41 -14.58 13.35 10.14
C ASN A 41 -15.96 13.92 9.75
N THR A 42 -15.97 15.17 9.29
CA THR A 42 -17.17 15.89 8.86
C THR A 42 -16.94 16.51 7.49
N LYS A 43 -18.02 16.86 6.79
CA LYS A 43 -17.91 17.51 5.48
C LYS A 43 -17.27 18.89 5.56
N ASP A 44 -17.46 19.60 6.67
CA ASP A 44 -16.92 20.94 6.88
C ASP A 44 -15.40 20.92 7.15
N GLU A 45 -14.86 19.76 7.54
CA GLU A 45 -13.41 19.54 7.71
C GLU A 45 -12.71 19.19 6.38
N ILE A 46 -13.44 18.93 5.30
CA ILE A 46 -12.83 18.65 4.00
C ILE A 46 -12.11 19.90 3.51
N GLU A 47 -10.86 19.74 3.09
CA GLU A 47 -9.98 20.82 2.62
C GLU A 47 -9.66 21.89 3.69
N GLN A 48 -9.96 21.62 4.96
CA GLN A 48 -9.58 22.48 6.07
C GLN A 48 -8.06 22.46 6.28
N THR A 49 -7.44 23.63 6.27
CA THR A 49 -6.02 23.81 6.61
C THR A 49 -5.83 23.87 8.13
N LEU A 50 -4.84 23.13 8.63
CA LEU A 50 -4.42 23.10 10.03
C LEU A 50 -3.40 24.20 10.30
N ASP A 51 -3.18 24.53 11.58
CA ASP A 51 -2.17 25.51 12.00
C ASP A 51 -0.75 25.13 11.55
N CYS A 52 -0.49 23.83 11.37
CA CYS A 52 0.78 23.30 10.88
C CYS A 52 0.92 23.31 9.33
N GLY A 53 -0.03 23.92 8.62
CA GLY A 53 -0.06 24.04 7.16
C GLY A 53 -0.67 22.86 6.41
N LEU A 54 -0.80 21.69 7.05
CA LEU A 54 -1.40 20.49 6.45
C LEU A 54 -2.92 20.65 6.23
N VAL A 55 -3.48 19.91 5.29
CA VAL A 55 -4.88 20.00 4.84
C VAL A 55 -5.59 18.67 5.06
N LYS A 56 -6.77 18.73 5.69
CA LYS A 56 -7.63 17.57 5.94
C LYS A 56 -8.48 17.21 4.72
N GLY A 57 -8.88 15.93 4.63
CA GLY A 57 -9.78 15.44 3.58
C GLY A 57 -9.18 15.50 2.17
N HIS A 58 -7.85 15.61 2.07
CA HIS A 58 -7.12 15.77 0.82
C HIS A 58 -5.96 14.77 0.72
N ALA A 59 -5.53 14.48 -0.51
CA ALA A 59 -4.50 13.50 -0.82
C ALA A 59 -3.15 14.18 -1.10
N TYR A 60 -2.11 13.69 -0.45
CA TYR A 60 -0.72 14.10 -0.64
C TYR A 60 0.04 12.99 -1.37
N ALA A 61 0.85 13.35 -2.37
CA ALA A 61 1.76 12.40 -2.98
C ALA A 61 3.00 12.24 -2.09
N VAL A 62 3.45 11.02 -1.82
CA VAL A 62 4.73 10.78 -1.14
C VAL A 62 5.82 10.71 -2.20
N THR A 63 6.77 11.64 -2.16
CA THR A 63 7.81 11.80 -3.19
C THR A 63 9.20 11.35 -2.72
N ALA A 64 9.38 11.06 -1.44
CA ALA A 64 10.57 10.37 -0.92
C ALA A 64 10.33 9.76 0.47
N VAL A 65 11.00 8.64 0.76
CA VAL A 65 11.11 8.08 2.12
C VAL A 65 12.58 7.73 2.36
N LYS A 66 13.26 8.44 3.27
CA LYS A 66 14.72 8.33 3.42
C LYS A 66 15.18 8.42 4.88
N TYR A 67 16.34 7.81 5.14
CA TYR A 67 17.16 8.19 6.29
C TYR A 67 18.01 9.40 5.89
N VAL A 68 18.08 10.40 6.76
CA VAL A 68 18.93 11.58 6.62
C VAL A 68 20.00 11.50 7.70
N GLU A 69 21.26 11.68 7.31
CA GLU A 69 22.40 11.59 8.23
C GLU A 69 22.67 12.97 8.82
N LEU A 70 22.83 13.01 10.14
CA LEU A 70 23.13 14.24 10.86
C LEU A 70 24.66 14.37 10.98
N ASP A 71 25.18 15.58 10.74
CA ASP A 71 26.61 15.87 10.87
C ASP A 71 27.08 15.67 12.32
N ALA A 72 28.26 15.07 12.48
CA ALA A 72 28.91 14.84 13.77
C ALA A 72 29.22 16.14 14.54
N LYS A 73 29.11 17.32 13.91
CA LYS A 73 29.20 18.61 14.60
C LYS A 73 28.02 18.88 15.55
N SER A 74 26.87 18.23 15.34
CA SER A 74 25.70 18.27 16.23
C SER A 74 25.68 17.12 17.26
N SER A 75 26.78 16.36 17.36
CA SER A 75 26.81 15.04 17.98
C SER A 75 26.37 14.99 19.45
N THR A 76 25.40 14.10 19.70
CA THR A 76 25.19 13.47 21.01
C THR A 76 26.34 12.50 21.35
N PHE A 77 26.37 11.91 22.54
CA PHE A 77 27.46 11.01 22.99
C PHE A 77 27.68 9.77 22.06
N SER A 78 26.77 9.51 21.11
CA SER A 78 26.80 8.39 20.15
C SER A 78 27.92 8.45 19.10
N SER A 79 28.30 9.64 18.57
CA SER A 79 29.32 9.67 17.50
C SER A 79 30.73 9.31 17.97
N LEU A 80 30.98 9.40 19.29
CA LEU A 80 32.23 8.96 19.91
C LEU A 80 32.48 7.45 19.76
N PHE A 81 31.44 6.67 19.44
CA PHE A 81 31.52 5.23 19.18
C PHE A 81 31.45 4.88 17.68
N GLY A 82 31.55 5.88 16.78
CA GLY A 82 31.47 5.67 15.33
C GLY A 82 30.05 5.46 14.80
N HIS A 83 29.03 5.76 15.60
CA HIS A 83 27.64 5.77 15.14
C HIS A 83 27.27 7.15 14.60
N HIS A 84 26.92 7.21 13.31
CA HIS A 84 26.30 8.40 12.73
C HIS A 84 24.83 8.45 13.15
N ASP A 85 24.43 9.55 13.80
CA ASP A 85 23.02 9.81 14.10
C ASP A 85 22.27 10.02 12.78
N ARG A 86 21.14 9.33 12.60
CA ARG A 86 20.29 9.47 11.42
C ARG A 86 18.84 9.62 11.82
N ILE A 87 18.11 10.43 11.09
CA ILE A 87 16.68 10.68 11.28
C ILE A 87 15.88 10.07 10.12
N ARG A 88 14.69 9.55 10.44
CA ARG A 88 13.72 9.05 9.46
C ARG A 88 12.88 10.21 8.94
N MET A 89 12.92 10.41 7.63
CA MET A 89 12.28 11.53 6.94
C MET A 89 11.37 11.01 5.83
N ILE A 90 10.30 11.75 5.59
CA ILE A 90 9.39 11.55 4.46
C ILE A 90 9.17 12.89 3.79
N ARG A 91 9.11 12.88 2.45
CA ARG A 91 8.78 14.04 1.64
C ARG A 91 7.42 13.84 1.02
N LEU A 92 6.58 14.84 1.13
CA LEU A 92 5.23 14.85 0.57
C LEU A 92 5.06 16.05 -0.35
N GLN A 93 4.11 15.94 -1.28
CA GLN A 93 3.70 17.03 -2.14
C GLN A 93 2.18 17.24 -2.05
N ASN A 94 1.78 18.47 -1.77
CA ASN A 94 0.43 18.95 -1.98
C ASN A 94 0.22 19.24 -3.48
N PRO A 95 -0.71 18.56 -4.17
CA PRO A 95 -0.93 18.77 -5.60
C PRO A 95 -1.47 20.15 -5.96
N TRP A 96 -1.91 20.96 -4.99
CA TRP A 96 -2.27 22.37 -5.23
C TRP A 96 -1.07 23.27 -5.48
N GLY A 97 0.14 22.81 -5.13
CA GLY A 97 1.35 23.62 -5.26
C GLY A 97 1.46 24.72 -4.21
N GLU A 98 0.74 24.60 -3.10
CA GLU A 98 0.76 25.55 -1.97
C GLU A 98 0.44 24.79 -0.67
N LYS A 99 0.50 25.48 0.48
CA LYS A 99 0.17 24.95 1.82
C LYS A 99 1.04 23.77 2.25
N GLU A 100 2.28 24.12 2.55
CA GLU A 100 3.33 23.21 3.03
C GLU A 100 3.36 23.07 4.55
N TRP A 101 4.07 22.05 5.02
CA TRP A 101 4.38 21.86 6.41
C TRP A 101 5.28 22.99 6.96
N ASN A 102 4.86 23.64 8.05
CA ASN A 102 5.59 24.75 8.67
C ASN A 102 6.22 24.39 10.04
N GLY A 103 6.32 23.09 10.35
CA GLY A 103 6.92 22.61 11.59
C GLY A 103 8.41 22.23 11.44
N PRO A 104 8.97 21.44 12.37
CA PRO A 104 10.36 20.99 12.27
C PRO A 104 10.68 20.35 10.92
N TRP A 105 11.82 20.72 10.34
CA TRP A 105 12.27 20.29 9.01
C TRP A 105 11.41 20.77 7.83
N SER A 106 10.60 21.82 8.01
CA SER A 106 10.07 22.64 6.90
C SER A 106 11.20 23.18 6.03
N ASP A 107 10.89 23.73 4.86
CA ASP A 107 11.92 24.13 3.90
C ASP A 107 12.85 25.24 4.42
N ASP A 108 12.33 26.14 5.25
CA ASP A 108 13.07 27.23 5.91
C ASP A 108 13.61 26.87 7.31
N SER A 109 13.45 25.62 7.75
CA SER A 109 13.81 25.14 9.08
C SER A 109 15.32 25.15 9.33
N LYS A 110 15.73 25.66 10.50
CA LYS A 110 17.14 25.65 10.93
C LYS A 110 17.68 24.26 11.20
N GLU A 111 16.81 23.27 11.39
CA GLU A 111 17.20 21.88 11.59
C GLU A 111 18.04 21.34 10.44
N TRP A 112 17.86 21.87 9.22
CA TRP A 112 18.70 21.56 8.07
C TRP A 112 20.16 21.98 8.25
N GLU A 113 20.50 22.93 9.13
CA GLU A 113 21.90 23.28 9.45
C GLU A 113 22.70 22.08 10.00
N GLN A 114 22.01 21.05 10.50
CA GLN A 114 22.62 19.81 10.99
C GLN A 114 22.93 18.79 9.88
N VAL A 115 22.59 19.08 8.62
CA VAL A 115 22.81 18.20 7.46
C VAL A 115 23.86 18.81 6.55
N THR A 116 24.76 17.97 6.03
CA THR A 116 25.81 18.44 5.11
C THR A 116 25.22 18.99 3.81
N GLU A 117 25.86 20.02 3.26
CA GLU A 117 25.40 20.66 2.01
C GLU A 117 25.30 19.66 0.83
N SER A 118 26.23 18.70 0.76
CA SER A 118 26.19 17.62 -0.22
C SER A 118 24.91 16.78 -0.10
N GLN A 119 24.53 16.43 1.13
CA GLN A 119 23.30 15.66 1.35
C GLN A 119 22.06 16.49 1.06
N LYS A 120 22.02 17.78 1.44
CA LYS A 120 20.90 18.68 1.07
C LYS A 120 20.65 18.74 -0.43
N ASN A 121 21.73 18.92 -1.20
CA ASN A 121 21.66 18.91 -2.66
C ASN A 121 21.13 17.56 -3.20
N SER A 122 21.54 16.44 -2.60
CA SER A 122 21.05 15.10 -2.99
C SER A 122 19.58 14.83 -2.60
N LEU A 123 19.09 15.52 -1.58
CA LEU A 123 17.70 15.46 -1.12
C LEU A 123 16.80 16.41 -1.93
N GLY A 124 17.38 17.28 -2.74
CA GLY A 124 16.64 18.27 -3.53
C GLY A 124 15.86 19.22 -2.64
N ILE A 125 16.46 19.68 -1.54
CA ILE A 125 15.82 20.66 -0.66
C ILE A 125 15.84 22.01 -1.37
N THR A 126 14.66 22.47 -1.76
CA THR A 126 14.40 23.79 -2.31
C THR A 126 13.58 24.58 -1.30
N VAL A 127 13.71 25.91 -1.33
CA VAL A 127 12.86 26.80 -0.53
C VAL A 127 11.97 27.53 -1.52
N ASP A 128 10.94 26.82 -1.98
CA ASP A 128 10.02 27.26 -3.03
C ASP A 128 8.60 26.87 -2.61
N GLU A 129 7.61 27.71 -2.92
CA GLU A 129 6.20 27.39 -2.65
C GLU A 129 5.64 26.55 -3.81
N ASP A 130 5.98 25.26 -3.83
CA ASP A 130 5.59 24.29 -4.86
C ASP A 130 4.76 23.12 -4.30
N GLY A 131 4.41 23.20 -3.02
CA GLY A 131 3.65 22.21 -2.27
C GLY A 131 4.48 21.02 -1.80
N GLU A 132 5.76 20.89 -2.18
CA GLU A 132 6.65 19.82 -1.74
C GLU A 132 7.33 20.19 -0.42
N PHE A 133 7.30 19.31 0.56
CA PHE A 133 7.92 19.55 1.85
C PHE A 133 8.43 18.27 2.48
N TRP A 134 9.50 18.39 3.25
CA TRP A 134 10.00 17.34 4.12
C TRP A 134 9.36 17.42 5.50
N MET A 135 9.18 16.26 6.14
CA MET A 135 8.82 16.20 7.56
C MET A 135 9.42 14.97 8.24
N PRO A 136 9.63 15.02 9.57
CA PRO A 136 10.03 13.86 10.32
C PRO A 136 8.97 12.77 10.31
N TRP A 137 9.41 11.51 10.26
CA TRP A 137 8.52 10.36 10.26
C TRP A 137 7.58 10.33 11.49
N TYR A 138 8.05 10.77 12.65
CA TYR A 138 7.21 10.81 13.85
C TYR A 138 6.04 11.80 13.71
N SER A 139 6.27 12.95 13.06
CA SER A 139 5.21 13.92 12.76
C SER A 139 4.25 13.34 11.73
N PHE A 140 4.75 12.67 10.70
CA PHE A 140 3.91 11.98 9.72
C PHE A 140 2.94 11.00 10.38
N VAL A 141 3.43 10.12 11.27
CA VAL A 141 2.60 9.13 12.01
C VAL A 141 1.62 9.80 12.98
N GLN A 142 1.92 11.02 13.43
CA GLN A 142 1.04 11.80 14.30
C GLN A 142 -0.13 12.42 13.52
N TYR A 143 0.11 12.99 12.34
CA TYR A 143 -0.89 13.75 11.59
C TYR A 143 -1.64 12.94 10.53
N PHE A 144 -0.96 12.08 9.78
CA PHE A 144 -1.56 11.31 8.69
C PHE A 144 -2.29 10.08 9.22
N THR A 145 -3.46 9.80 8.63
CA THR A 145 -4.36 8.73 9.09
C THR A 145 -4.44 7.58 8.11
N ASP A 146 -4.24 7.85 6.82
CA ASP A 146 -4.45 6.91 5.73
C ASP A 146 -3.24 6.91 4.81
N ILE A 147 -2.81 5.72 4.41
CA ILE A 147 -1.76 5.51 3.41
C ILE A 147 -2.27 4.51 2.38
N SER A 148 -2.19 4.89 1.12
CA SER A 148 -2.44 4.03 -0.03
C SER A 148 -1.13 3.77 -0.76
N VAL A 149 -0.68 2.51 -0.74
CA VAL A 149 0.53 2.08 -1.46
C VAL A 149 0.11 1.28 -2.69
N CYS A 150 0.48 1.78 -3.86
CA CYS A 150 0.21 1.21 -5.17
C CYS A 150 1.52 0.63 -5.72
N GLN A 151 1.71 -0.68 -5.54
CA GLN A 151 2.92 -1.35 -6.02
C GLN A 151 2.82 -1.63 -7.52
N LEU A 152 3.84 -1.19 -8.26
CA LEU A 152 4.05 -1.57 -9.64
C LEU A 152 4.98 -2.79 -9.67
N PHE A 153 4.55 -3.86 -10.33
CA PHE A 153 5.34 -5.09 -10.42
C PHE A 153 6.13 -5.10 -11.72
N ASN A 154 7.45 -5.22 -11.60
CA ASN A 154 8.31 -5.34 -12.76
C ASN A 154 8.15 -6.71 -13.42
N THR A 155 7.43 -6.76 -14.54
CA THR A 155 7.24 -7.96 -15.37
C THR A 155 8.14 -7.99 -16.60
N LYS A 156 9.04 -7.01 -16.76
CA LYS A 156 9.89 -6.87 -17.95
C LYS A 156 10.83 -8.07 -18.09
N ILE A 157 10.96 -8.56 -19.32
CA ILE A 157 11.77 -9.76 -19.63
C ILE A 157 13.26 -9.50 -19.40
N PHE A 158 13.73 -8.29 -19.72
CA PHE A 158 15.11 -7.85 -19.51
C PHE A 158 15.14 -6.79 -18.41
N SER A 159 15.49 -7.20 -17.20
CA SER A 159 15.71 -6.32 -16.06
C SER A 159 16.87 -6.82 -15.21
N THR A 160 17.63 -5.89 -14.64
CA THR A 160 18.64 -6.17 -13.62
C THR A 160 18.06 -6.22 -12.20
N SER A 161 16.83 -5.74 -12.01
CA SER A 161 16.10 -5.75 -10.74
C SER A 161 15.18 -6.98 -10.57
N ARG A 162 14.64 -7.17 -9.36
CA ARG A 162 13.70 -8.26 -9.03
C ARG A 162 12.53 -8.28 -10.02
N ARG A 163 12.25 -9.46 -10.57
CA ARG A 163 11.19 -9.67 -11.57
C ARG A 163 10.05 -10.48 -10.96
N TYR A 164 8.83 -10.13 -11.35
CA TYR A 164 7.62 -10.90 -11.07
C TYR A 164 7.15 -11.60 -12.35
N HIS A 165 6.62 -12.81 -12.18
CA HIS A 165 5.87 -13.53 -13.22
C HIS A 165 4.39 -13.27 -13.00
N GLU A 166 3.69 -12.78 -14.02
CA GLU A 166 2.26 -12.47 -13.94
C GLU A 166 1.47 -13.56 -14.68
N GLU A 167 0.47 -14.12 -14.00
CA GLU A 167 -0.54 -14.97 -14.61
C GLU A 167 -1.91 -14.37 -14.31
N VAL A 168 -2.71 -14.18 -15.36
CA VAL A 168 -4.04 -13.58 -15.27
C VAL A 168 -5.08 -14.59 -15.70
N PHE A 169 -6.07 -14.78 -14.83
CA PHE A 169 -7.21 -15.65 -15.08
C PHE A 169 -8.48 -14.81 -15.15
N TYR A 170 -9.36 -15.15 -16.09
CA TYR A 170 -10.67 -14.53 -16.22
C TYR A 170 -11.76 -15.56 -15.90
N GLY A 171 -12.81 -15.12 -15.22
CA GLY A 171 -13.95 -15.94 -14.85
C GLY A 171 -15.17 -15.09 -14.55
N GLU A 172 -16.31 -15.75 -14.37
CA GLU A 172 -17.58 -15.12 -14.09
C GLU A 172 -18.35 -15.94 -13.04
N TRP A 173 -19.03 -15.25 -12.13
CA TRP A 173 -20.03 -15.84 -11.25
C TRP A 173 -21.41 -15.62 -11.85
N THR A 174 -21.94 -16.65 -12.49
CA THR A 174 -23.27 -16.63 -13.10
C THR A 174 -24.04 -17.86 -12.67
N THR A 175 -25.34 -17.71 -12.41
CA THR A 175 -26.23 -18.85 -12.19
C THR A 175 -26.63 -19.51 -13.49
N ASN A 176 -26.33 -18.92 -14.65
CA ASN A 176 -26.79 -19.37 -15.98
C ASN A 176 -28.30 -19.64 -16.06
N GLY A 177 -29.09 -18.99 -15.19
CA GLY A 177 -30.53 -19.22 -15.07
C GLY A 177 -30.92 -20.61 -14.51
N VAL A 178 -29.97 -21.40 -14.02
CA VAL A 178 -30.22 -22.73 -13.42
C VAL A 178 -30.42 -22.65 -11.91
N LYS A 179 -30.93 -23.74 -11.32
CA LYS A 179 -31.11 -23.85 -9.86
C LYS A 179 -29.75 -23.82 -9.16
N SER A 180 -29.70 -23.19 -8.00
CA SER A 180 -28.48 -23.15 -7.18
C SER A 180 -27.96 -24.57 -6.89
N GLY A 181 -26.66 -24.78 -7.10
CA GLY A 181 -26.02 -26.08 -6.93
C GLY A 181 -26.03 -26.98 -8.17
N ALA A 182 -26.64 -26.56 -9.28
CA ALA A 182 -26.58 -27.30 -10.55
C ALA A 182 -25.15 -27.30 -11.14
N PRO A 183 -24.80 -28.26 -12.02
CA PRO A 183 -23.45 -28.36 -12.60
C PRO A 183 -22.96 -27.09 -13.32
N ASP A 184 -23.88 -26.30 -13.89
CA ASP A 184 -23.59 -25.09 -14.64
C ASP A 184 -23.88 -23.80 -13.83
N ASP A 185 -24.13 -23.90 -12.53
CA ASP A 185 -24.21 -22.75 -11.62
C ASP A 185 -22.80 -22.41 -11.13
N PHE A 186 -22.25 -21.26 -11.49
CA PHE A 186 -20.92 -20.82 -11.03
C PHE A 186 -20.98 -19.84 -9.86
N ALA A 187 -22.16 -19.47 -9.36
CA ALA A 187 -22.36 -18.52 -8.27
C ALA A 187 -22.42 -19.21 -6.89
N GLY A 188 -21.35 -19.94 -6.55
CA GLY A 188 -21.34 -20.87 -5.41
C GLY A 188 -21.32 -20.24 -4.02
N GLY A 189 -21.03 -18.94 -3.90
CA GLY A 189 -20.91 -18.23 -2.62
C GLY A 189 -19.60 -18.52 -1.87
N CYS A 190 -19.49 -18.03 -0.63
CA CYS A 190 -18.31 -18.25 0.23
C CYS A 190 -18.37 -19.59 0.99
N LEU A 191 -17.37 -19.89 1.83
CA LEU A 191 -17.28 -21.13 2.61
C LEU A 191 -18.49 -21.41 3.52
N ASN A 192 -19.27 -20.38 3.87
CA ASN A 192 -20.52 -20.54 4.61
C ASN A 192 -21.59 -21.32 3.83
N PHE A 193 -21.44 -21.40 2.49
CA PHE A 193 -22.30 -22.15 1.58
C PHE A 193 -21.60 -23.44 1.14
N SER A 194 -21.27 -24.32 2.08
CA SER A 194 -20.44 -25.51 1.83
C SER A 194 -20.95 -26.42 0.70
N ALA A 195 -22.27 -26.49 0.50
CA ALA A 195 -22.91 -27.28 -0.54
C ALA A 195 -22.64 -26.75 -1.97
N THR A 196 -22.46 -25.44 -2.14
CA THR A 196 -22.33 -24.78 -3.44
C THR A 196 -20.97 -24.14 -3.65
N PHE A 197 -20.18 -23.95 -2.60
CA PHE A 197 -18.86 -23.29 -2.64
C PHE A 197 -17.94 -23.85 -3.74
N CYS A 198 -17.93 -25.17 -3.92
CA CYS A 198 -17.07 -25.80 -4.91
C CYS A 198 -17.49 -25.51 -6.35
N ASN A 199 -18.67 -24.94 -6.57
CA ASN A 199 -19.16 -24.60 -7.90
C ASN A 199 -18.52 -23.33 -8.46
N ASN A 200 -18.00 -22.44 -7.61
CA ASN A 200 -17.23 -21.26 -8.04
C ASN A 200 -16.11 -21.65 -9.03
N PRO A 201 -15.70 -20.76 -9.95
CA PRO A 201 -14.53 -20.97 -10.79
C PRO A 201 -13.29 -21.35 -9.96
N GLN A 202 -12.54 -22.34 -10.43
CA GLN A 202 -11.33 -22.82 -9.78
C GLN A 202 -10.14 -22.72 -10.74
N PHE A 203 -9.02 -22.20 -10.24
CA PHE A 203 -7.79 -22.03 -10.99
C PHE A 203 -6.66 -22.78 -10.29
N LEU A 204 -5.84 -23.47 -11.08
CA LEU A 204 -4.68 -24.20 -10.58
C LEU A 204 -3.43 -23.34 -10.75
N LEU A 205 -2.69 -23.13 -9.66
CA LEU A 205 -1.39 -22.46 -9.67
C LEU A 205 -0.30 -23.47 -9.29
N SER A 206 0.75 -23.55 -10.11
CA SER A 206 1.92 -24.40 -9.83
C SER A 206 3.11 -23.56 -9.39
N VAL A 207 3.64 -23.85 -8.20
CA VAL A 207 4.78 -23.13 -7.61
C VAL A 207 6.00 -24.03 -7.63
N TYR A 208 6.96 -23.74 -8.51
CA TYR A 208 8.15 -24.57 -8.70
C TYR A 208 9.35 -24.16 -7.86
N GLN A 209 9.37 -22.92 -7.38
CA GLN A 209 10.46 -22.37 -6.57
C GLN A 209 9.88 -21.65 -5.34
N PRO A 210 10.54 -21.73 -4.17
CA PRO A 210 10.17 -20.93 -3.01
C PRO A 210 10.22 -19.43 -3.37
N GLY A 211 9.20 -18.70 -2.96
CA GLY A 211 9.09 -17.28 -3.25
C GLY A 211 7.83 -16.67 -2.67
N GLU A 212 7.70 -15.37 -2.88
CA GLU A 212 6.52 -14.60 -2.51
C GLU A 212 5.50 -14.61 -3.66
N ILE A 213 4.23 -14.84 -3.32
CA ILE A 213 3.13 -14.83 -4.28
C ILE A 213 2.09 -13.85 -3.78
N MET A 214 1.62 -13.01 -4.69
CA MET A 214 0.58 -12.04 -4.41
C MET A 214 -0.65 -12.36 -5.26
N PHE A 215 -1.81 -12.42 -4.60
CA PHE A 215 -3.09 -12.65 -5.25
C PHE A 215 -3.88 -11.35 -5.27
N ALA A 216 -4.44 -10.99 -6.43
CA ALA A 216 -5.41 -9.92 -6.53
C ALA A 216 -6.68 -10.42 -7.21
N LEU A 217 -7.82 -10.17 -6.59
CA LEU A 217 -9.14 -10.37 -7.18
C LEU A 217 -9.74 -9.02 -7.52
N THR A 218 -10.14 -8.84 -8.76
CA THR A 218 -10.84 -7.63 -9.19
C THR A 218 -12.21 -8.00 -9.75
N GLN A 219 -13.19 -7.13 -9.55
CA GLN A 219 -14.51 -7.25 -10.17
C GLN A 219 -14.64 -6.16 -11.24
N LYS A 220 -15.23 -6.53 -12.39
CA LYS A 220 -15.47 -5.59 -13.47
C LYS A 220 -16.65 -4.68 -13.10
N GLU A 221 -16.45 -3.36 -13.14
CA GLU A 221 -17.52 -2.37 -13.06
C GLU A 221 -18.24 -2.32 -14.42
N PRO A 222 -19.51 -2.74 -14.54
CA PRO A 222 -20.20 -2.77 -15.83
C PRO A 222 -20.43 -1.36 -16.40
N ASN A 223 -20.52 -0.36 -15.53
CA ASN A 223 -20.86 1.03 -15.87
C ASN A 223 -19.66 1.99 -15.68
N GLU A 224 -18.43 1.50 -15.85
CA GLU A 224 -17.21 2.30 -15.72
C GLU A 224 -17.30 3.57 -16.60
N GLY A 225 -16.94 4.72 -16.02
CA GLY A 225 -17.03 6.02 -16.69
C GLY A 225 -18.42 6.67 -16.70
N THR A 226 -19.45 6.01 -16.17
CA THR A 226 -20.77 6.63 -15.98
C THR A 226 -20.96 7.15 -14.55
N LYS A 227 -21.95 8.02 -14.35
CA LYS A 227 -22.37 8.46 -12.99
C LYS A 227 -23.16 7.39 -12.22
N ARG A 228 -23.51 6.27 -12.87
CA ARG A 228 -24.24 5.17 -12.25
C ARG A 228 -23.21 4.20 -11.67
N ARG A 229 -23.17 4.13 -10.34
CA ARG A 229 -22.42 3.11 -9.61
C ARG A 229 -23.42 2.11 -9.07
N ASP A 230 -23.45 0.93 -9.66
CA ASP A 230 -24.12 -0.18 -9.00
C ASP A 230 -23.22 -0.62 -7.83
N PRO A 231 -23.76 -1.08 -6.70
CA PRO A 231 -22.93 -1.44 -5.56
C PRO A 231 -22.03 -2.63 -5.90
N TYR A 232 -20.73 -2.51 -5.62
CA TYR A 232 -19.81 -3.64 -5.67
C TYR A 232 -20.30 -4.78 -4.79
N VAL A 233 -20.17 -6.02 -5.28
CA VAL A 233 -20.47 -7.19 -4.47
C VAL A 233 -19.26 -7.55 -3.60
N THR A 234 -19.51 -8.18 -2.45
CA THR A 234 -18.45 -8.71 -1.60
C THR A 234 -17.77 -9.87 -2.31
N ILE A 235 -16.48 -9.72 -2.62
CA ILE A 235 -15.66 -10.73 -3.27
C ILE A 235 -14.53 -11.20 -2.35
N GLY A 236 -14.02 -12.41 -2.60
CA GLY A 236 -12.87 -12.96 -1.90
C GLY A 236 -12.31 -14.18 -2.63
N ILE A 237 -11.05 -14.50 -2.37
CA ILE A 237 -10.39 -15.72 -2.86
C ILE A 237 -10.15 -16.65 -1.68
N HIS A 238 -10.27 -17.95 -1.94
CA HIS A 238 -9.78 -18.98 -1.03
C HIS A 238 -8.64 -19.75 -1.71
N VAL A 239 -7.46 -19.76 -1.09
CA VAL A 239 -6.28 -20.46 -1.60
C VAL A 239 -6.13 -21.78 -0.84
N MET A 240 -6.03 -22.89 -1.57
CA MET A 240 -5.92 -24.24 -1.01
C MET A 240 -4.73 -24.97 -1.61
N LYS A 241 -3.95 -25.62 -0.75
CA LYS A 241 -2.95 -26.59 -1.19
C LYS A 241 -3.63 -27.90 -1.60
N VAL A 242 -3.33 -28.38 -2.79
CA VAL A 242 -3.86 -29.64 -3.34
C VAL A 242 -2.74 -30.66 -3.57
N GLU A 243 -3.11 -31.91 -3.83
CA GLU A 243 -2.17 -32.97 -4.19
C GLU A 243 -1.50 -32.69 -5.54
N ASN A 244 -0.19 -32.97 -5.66
CA ASN A 244 0.61 -32.62 -6.84
C ASN A 244 0.10 -33.21 -8.17
N ASN A 245 -0.68 -34.30 -8.13
CA ASN A 245 -1.17 -35.01 -9.33
C ASN A 245 -2.68 -34.85 -9.53
N ARG A 246 -3.31 -33.84 -8.92
CA ARG A 246 -4.76 -33.64 -9.05
C ARG A 246 -5.09 -33.15 -10.47
N LEU A 247 -5.87 -33.96 -11.20
CA LEU A 247 -6.35 -33.65 -12.56
C LEU A 247 -7.75 -33.04 -12.59
N HIS A 248 -8.46 -33.02 -11.46
CA HIS A 248 -9.86 -32.64 -11.37
C HIS A 248 -10.08 -31.53 -10.36
N ARG A 249 -11.13 -30.73 -10.58
CA ARG A 249 -11.55 -29.67 -9.64
C ARG A 249 -11.89 -30.23 -8.26
N ILE A 250 -11.86 -29.38 -7.25
CA ILE A 250 -12.31 -29.71 -5.90
C ILE A 250 -13.85 -29.78 -5.89
N HIS A 251 -14.39 -30.83 -5.26
CA HIS A 251 -15.83 -31.04 -5.11
C HIS A 251 -16.31 -30.97 -3.65
N GLN A 252 -15.39 -30.81 -2.69
CA GLN A 252 -15.69 -30.68 -1.28
C GLN A 252 -14.83 -29.57 -0.67
N GLY A 253 -15.48 -28.64 0.04
CA GLY A 253 -14.77 -27.59 0.76
C GLY A 253 -13.92 -28.16 1.90
N PRO A 254 -12.97 -27.39 2.45
CA PRO A 254 -12.15 -27.83 3.57
C PRO A 254 -13.03 -28.16 4.78
N SER A 255 -12.79 -29.33 5.39
CA SER A 255 -13.54 -29.82 6.55
C SER A 255 -13.20 -29.09 7.87
N SER A 256 -12.26 -28.15 7.83
CA SER A 256 -11.85 -27.28 8.95
C SER A 256 -10.98 -26.13 8.45
N PRO A 257 -11.00 -24.95 9.09
CA PRO A 257 -10.11 -23.85 8.73
C PRO A 257 -8.68 -24.19 9.17
N ARG A 258 -7.96 -24.97 8.38
CA ARG A 258 -6.50 -25.03 8.51
C ARG A 258 -5.95 -23.73 7.93
N ARG A 259 -5.51 -22.81 8.80
CA ARG A 259 -4.65 -21.70 8.40
C ARG A 259 -3.47 -22.29 7.63
N ILE A 260 -3.37 -21.94 6.35
CA ILE A 260 -2.15 -22.16 5.59
C ILE A 260 -1.25 -20.96 5.93
N LEU A 261 -0.08 -21.27 6.51
CA LEU A 261 1.00 -20.32 6.80
C LEU A 261 1.57 -19.74 5.51
#